data_AF-A0A551XVR4-F1
#
_entry.id   AF-A0A551XVR4-F1
#
_cell.length_a   1.000
_cell.length_b   1.000
_cell.length_c   1.000
_cell.angle_alpha   90.00
_cell.angle_beta   90.00
_cell.angle_gamma   90.00
#
_symmetry.space_group_name_H-M   'P 1'
#
loop_
_entity.id
_entity.type
_entity.pdbx_description
1 polymer ?
#
loop_
_entity_poly.entity_id
_entity_poly.type
_entity_poly.pdbx_seq_one_letter_code
_entity_poly.pdbx_strand_id
1 'polypeptide(L)'
;MNKSFAKQIVLSLTALLFTLSVPLFRITAEELPFYWESINVDIEVQTTGDMLVTETQKYVFNSDYSNQRYRYIPLAKVDDIQDVTVQENDKIIPSKIGIENNQFWINWQHELNPPEAHTFVLKYRVLGGLQVDNENTQVYWKAIFADRKAPIQSAKVRVQLPELLAGKVFSFKNFGTAAIASQVNPTNFEFVATQPIQPQEELEIQIAFPSNILNLPQPRWQQGGPSQTPPDTTPSFLGWVLSLLFQGVTRRLKGLLDKAHSR
;
A
#
# COMPACT_ATOMS: atom_id res chain seq x y z
N MET A 1 -36.39 -46.97 41.19
CA MET A 1 -35.63 -45.90 40.51
C MET A 1 -35.44 -46.30 39.06
N ASN A 2 -36.07 -45.57 38.13
CA ASN A 2 -36.35 -46.06 36.77
C ASN A 2 -35.06 -46.10 35.91
N LYS A 3 -34.66 -47.29 35.43
CA LYS A 3 -33.41 -47.50 34.66
C LYS A 3 -33.28 -46.61 33.41
N SER A 4 -34.39 -46.07 32.93
CA SER A 4 -34.46 -45.10 31.81
C SER A 4 -33.96 -43.70 32.19
N PHE A 5 -34.16 -43.26 33.44
CA PHE A 5 -33.80 -41.91 33.90
C PHE A 5 -32.29 -41.77 34.11
N ALA A 6 -31.63 -42.82 34.61
CA ALA A 6 -30.17 -42.85 34.76
C ALA A 6 -29.43 -42.83 33.40
N LYS A 7 -30.03 -43.43 32.35
CA LYS A 7 -29.46 -43.43 30.99
C LYS A 7 -29.50 -42.04 30.33
N GLN A 8 -30.55 -41.25 30.55
CA GLN A 8 -30.68 -39.91 29.98
C GLN A 8 -29.71 -38.91 30.64
N ILE A 9 -29.45 -39.04 31.95
CA ILE A 9 -28.48 -38.18 32.65
C ILE A 9 -27.04 -38.49 32.22
N VAL A 10 -26.69 -39.76 32.02
CA VAL A 10 -25.35 -40.16 31.54
C VAL A 10 -25.13 -39.72 30.09
N LEU A 11 -26.14 -39.82 29.22
CA LEU A 11 -26.04 -39.30 27.83
C LEU A 11 -25.87 -37.77 27.79
N SER A 12 -26.57 -37.02 28.65
CA SER A 12 -26.43 -35.56 28.73
C SER A 12 -25.08 -35.10 29.30
N LEU A 13 -24.49 -35.84 30.25
CA LEU A 13 -23.15 -35.55 30.79
C LEU A 13 -22.03 -35.89 29.80
N THR A 14 -22.22 -36.90 28.95
CA THR A 14 -21.24 -37.27 27.92
C THR A 14 -21.26 -36.28 26.74
N ALA A 15 -22.44 -35.73 26.41
CA ALA A 15 -22.57 -34.69 25.39
C ALA A 15 -22.01 -33.33 25.82
N LEU A 16 -22.03 -33.02 27.13
CA LEU A 16 -21.46 -31.77 27.67
C LEU A 16 -19.93 -31.84 27.84
N LEU A 17 -19.35 -33.03 28.00
CA LEU A 17 -17.89 -33.20 28.08
C LEU A 17 -17.19 -33.10 26.70
N PHE A 18 -17.91 -33.31 25.60
CA PHE A 18 -17.34 -33.29 24.25
C PHE A 18 -17.36 -31.92 23.57
N THR A 19 -18.03 -30.90 24.14
CA THR A 19 -18.03 -29.53 23.60
C THR A 19 -16.85 -28.69 24.09
N LEU A 20 -16.03 -29.20 25.02
CA LEU A 20 -14.91 -28.49 25.62
C LEU A 20 -13.53 -29.00 25.15
N SER A 21 -13.44 -29.43 23.88
CA SER A 21 -12.17 -29.80 23.25
C SER A 21 -12.09 -29.21 21.86
N VAL A 22 -12.30 -27.89 21.76
CA VAL A 22 -11.81 -27.14 20.60
C VAL A 22 -10.30 -26.97 20.82
N PRO A 23 -9.42 -27.59 20.03
CA PRO A 23 -8.01 -27.26 20.09
C PRO A 23 -7.87 -25.77 19.75
N LEU A 24 -7.48 -24.98 20.75
CA LEU A 24 -6.97 -23.63 20.55
C LEU A 24 -5.66 -23.78 19.78
N PHE A 25 -5.74 -23.91 18.46
CA PHE A 25 -4.60 -23.68 17.59
C PHE A 25 -4.22 -22.22 17.78
N ARG A 26 -3.28 -21.96 18.70
CA ARG A 26 -2.58 -20.68 18.74
C ARG A 26 -1.72 -20.63 17.50
N ILE A 27 -2.22 -19.98 16.46
CA ILE A 27 -1.37 -19.56 15.34
C ILE A 27 -0.40 -18.54 15.95
N THR A 28 0.81 -18.98 16.28
CA THR A 28 1.90 -18.06 16.56
C THR A 28 2.21 -17.38 15.24
N ALA A 29 1.94 -16.07 15.14
CA ALA A 29 2.48 -15.28 14.06
C ALA A 29 4.00 -15.47 14.10
N GLU A 30 4.58 -15.98 13.02
CA GLU A 30 6.02 -16.08 12.88
C GLU A 30 6.58 -14.64 12.93
N GLU A 31 7.26 -14.31 14.02
CA GLU A 31 7.88 -12.99 14.18
C GLU A 31 9.02 -12.91 13.17
N LEU A 32 8.90 -12.00 12.21
CA LEU A 32 9.98 -11.79 11.25
C LEU A 32 11.23 -11.33 12.00
N PRO A 33 12.42 -11.82 11.61
CA PRO A 33 13.66 -11.48 12.29
C PRO A 33 14.15 -10.06 11.99
N PHE A 34 13.26 -9.18 11.50
CA PHE A 34 13.57 -7.79 11.20
C PHE A 34 12.33 -6.90 11.22
N TYR A 35 12.56 -5.59 11.36
CA TYR A 35 11.57 -4.54 11.16
C TYR A 35 12.23 -3.27 10.60
N TRP A 36 11.43 -2.32 10.11
CA TRP A 36 11.92 -0.97 9.83
C TRP A 36 11.81 -0.13 11.09
N GLU A 37 12.93 0.36 11.61
CA GLU A 37 12.92 1.36 12.67
C GLU A 37 12.34 2.67 12.15
N SER A 38 12.73 3.06 10.92
CA SER A 38 12.14 4.21 10.25
C SER A 38 12.15 4.09 8.73
N ILE A 39 11.17 4.74 8.10
CA ILE A 39 11.24 5.14 6.69
C ILE A 39 10.95 6.64 6.61
N ASN A 40 11.93 7.40 6.15
CA ASN A 40 11.77 8.83 5.85
C ASN A 40 11.77 9.03 4.34
N VAL A 41 10.83 9.80 3.82
CA VAL A 41 10.70 10.08 2.39
C VAL A 41 10.73 11.58 2.17
N ASP A 42 11.74 12.06 1.45
CA ASP A 42 11.84 13.45 1.01
C ASP A 42 11.49 13.50 -0.49
N ILE A 43 10.52 14.34 -0.84
CA ILE A 43 10.02 14.54 -2.20
C ILE A 43 10.26 15.99 -2.60
N GLU A 44 11.12 16.22 -3.57
CA GLU A 44 11.39 17.54 -4.13
C GLU A 44 10.68 17.67 -5.48
N VAL A 45 9.65 18.51 -5.53
CA VAL A 45 8.91 18.78 -6.77
C VAL A 45 9.70 19.80 -7.60
N GLN A 46 9.98 19.46 -8.84
CA GLN A 46 10.70 20.32 -9.77
C GLN A 46 9.72 21.19 -10.57
N THR A 47 10.19 22.34 -11.07
CA THR A 47 9.38 23.21 -11.95
C THR A 47 9.03 22.55 -13.29
N THR A 48 9.76 21.50 -13.68
CA THR A 48 9.46 20.65 -14.85
C THR A 48 8.29 19.70 -14.62
N GLY A 49 7.82 19.55 -13.38
CA GLY A 49 6.80 18.58 -12.99
C GLY A 49 7.32 17.21 -12.58
N ASP A 50 8.64 17.01 -12.63
CA ASP A 50 9.26 15.80 -12.10
C ASP A 50 9.33 15.85 -10.57
N MET A 51 9.42 14.69 -9.93
CA MET A 51 9.72 14.60 -8.50
C MET A 51 11.05 13.89 -8.30
N LEU A 52 11.94 14.49 -7.51
CA LEU A 52 13.13 13.81 -7.00
C LEU A 52 12.77 13.21 -5.65
N VAL A 53 12.75 11.89 -5.56
CA VAL A 53 12.37 11.16 -4.35
C VAL A 53 13.60 10.55 -3.71
N THR A 54 13.78 10.80 -2.42
CA THR A 54 14.78 10.15 -1.57
C THR A 54 14.07 9.38 -0.47
N GLU A 55 14.26 8.07 -0.41
CA GLU A 55 13.78 7.22 0.69
C GLU A 55 14.98 6.81 1.57
N THR A 56 14.95 7.16 2.85
CA THR A 56 15.91 6.68 3.85
C THR A 56 15.25 5.60 4.69
N GLN A 57 15.64 4.34 4.48
CA GLN A 57 15.05 3.17 5.11
C GLN A 57 16.03 2.56 6.12
N LYS A 58 15.70 2.64 7.41
CA LYS A 58 16.49 2.05 8.50
C LYS A 58 15.88 0.72 8.94
N TYR A 59 16.60 -0.36 8.68
CA TYR A 59 16.24 -1.73 9.08
C TYR A 59 16.96 -2.11 10.37
N VAL A 60 16.30 -2.91 11.21
CA VAL A 60 16.91 -3.59 12.36
C VAL A 60 16.68 -5.09 12.19
N PHE A 61 17.76 -5.86 12.25
CA PHE A 61 17.77 -7.32 12.14
C PHE A 61 18.13 -7.93 13.49
N ASN A 62 17.27 -8.82 13.99
CA ASN A 62 17.47 -9.51 15.27
C ASN A 62 18.14 -10.89 15.09
N SER A 63 17.98 -11.51 13.91
CA SER A 63 18.62 -12.76 13.52
C SER A 63 18.75 -12.85 11.99
N ASP A 64 19.39 -13.92 11.50
CA ASP A 64 19.65 -14.10 10.07
C ASP A 64 18.37 -14.05 9.23
N TYR A 65 18.48 -13.41 8.07
CA TYR A 65 17.43 -13.33 7.07
C TYR A 65 18.04 -13.23 5.67
N SER A 66 17.20 -13.22 4.63
CA SER A 66 17.68 -13.02 3.26
C SER A 66 18.50 -11.73 3.15
N ASN A 67 19.63 -11.78 2.44
CA ASN A 67 20.47 -10.61 2.13
C ASN A 67 19.92 -9.73 1.02
N GLN A 68 18.75 -10.06 0.46
CA GLN A 68 18.12 -9.34 -0.63
C GLN A 68 17.03 -8.39 -0.13
N ARG A 69 16.98 -7.19 -0.69
CA ARG A 69 15.94 -6.19 -0.43
C ARG A 69 15.29 -5.75 -1.73
N TYR A 70 14.04 -5.30 -1.61
CA TYR A 70 13.21 -4.93 -2.75
C TYR A 70 12.43 -3.65 -2.45
N ARG A 71 12.23 -2.83 -3.48
CA ARG A 71 11.30 -1.71 -3.49
C ARG A 71 10.48 -1.77 -4.77
N TYR A 72 9.15 -1.86 -4.63
CA TYR A 72 8.20 -1.88 -5.75
C TYR A 72 7.41 -0.58 -5.84
N ILE A 73 7.49 0.12 -6.96
CA ILE A 73 6.82 1.38 -7.22
C ILE A 73 5.72 1.14 -8.26
N PRO A 74 4.43 1.31 -7.93
CA PRO A 74 3.35 1.16 -8.90
C PRO A 74 3.46 2.19 -10.04
N LEU A 75 3.33 1.74 -11.29
CA LEU A 75 3.42 2.60 -12.49
C LEU A 75 2.06 3.11 -12.98
N ALA A 76 0.96 2.74 -12.32
CA ALA A 76 -0.39 3.10 -12.76
C ALA A 76 -0.68 4.62 -12.80
N LYS A 77 0.11 5.44 -12.09
CA LYS A 77 -0.07 6.91 -12.01
C LYS A 77 1.26 7.65 -12.20
N VAL A 78 2.15 7.07 -13.00
CA VAL A 78 3.52 7.56 -13.26
C VAL A 78 3.86 7.26 -14.70
N ASP A 79 4.56 8.18 -15.37
CA ASP A 79 5.00 7.96 -16.75
C ASP A 79 6.28 7.12 -16.83
N ASP A 80 7.22 7.34 -15.91
CA ASP A 80 8.48 6.58 -15.83
C ASP A 80 9.20 6.79 -14.49
N ILE A 81 10.14 5.89 -14.16
CA ILE A 81 11.07 6.00 -13.03
C ILE A 81 12.51 5.95 -13.58
N GLN A 82 13.31 6.98 -13.27
CA GLN A 82 14.66 7.14 -13.79
C GLN A 82 15.67 7.47 -12.69
N ASP A 83 16.95 7.56 -13.06
CA ASP A 83 18.04 8.03 -12.20
C ASP A 83 18.14 7.30 -10.85
N VAL A 84 17.89 5.98 -10.87
CA VAL A 84 17.84 5.15 -9.67
C VAL A 84 19.24 4.92 -9.11
N THR A 85 19.39 5.20 -7.82
CA THR A 85 20.58 4.81 -7.03
C THR A 85 20.16 4.25 -5.68
N VAL A 86 20.96 3.30 -5.18
CA VAL A 86 20.85 2.77 -3.82
C VAL A 86 22.17 2.98 -3.12
N GLN A 87 22.14 3.53 -1.91
CA GLN A 87 23.32 3.82 -1.11
C GLN A 87 23.24 3.17 0.26
N GLU A 88 24.39 2.84 0.81
CA GLU A 88 24.59 2.43 2.19
C GLU A 88 25.90 3.04 2.68
N ASN A 89 25.89 3.64 3.88
CA ASN A 89 27.07 4.33 4.45
C ASN A 89 27.72 5.33 3.45
N ASP A 90 26.88 6.15 2.81
CA ASP A 90 27.26 7.14 1.79
C ASP A 90 27.96 6.59 0.54
N LYS A 91 27.91 5.26 0.31
CA LYS A 91 28.46 4.60 -0.88
C LYS A 91 27.34 4.02 -1.71
N ILE A 92 27.39 4.27 -3.03
CA ILE A 92 26.50 3.61 -3.98
C ILE A 92 26.82 2.12 -4.01
N ILE A 93 25.80 1.29 -3.81
CA ILE A 93 25.89 -0.16 -3.90
C ILE A 93 25.20 -0.66 -5.18
N PRO A 94 25.60 -1.83 -5.73
CA PRO A 94 24.95 -2.37 -6.92
C PRO A 94 23.46 -2.66 -6.69
N SER A 95 22.63 -2.20 -7.60
CA SER A 95 21.20 -2.51 -7.65
C SER A 95 20.78 -2.95 -9.04
N LYS A 96 19.80 -3.84 -9.11
CA LYS A 96 19.09 -4.21 -10.34
C LYS A 96 17.75 -3.50 -10.37
N ILE A 97 17.32 -3.13 -11.56
CA ILE A 97 16.00 -2.54 -11.79
C ILE A 97 15.27 -3.30 -12.89
N GLY A 98 13.96 -3.22 -12.88
CA GLY A 98 13.13 -3.77 -13.95
C GLY A 98 11.67 -3.36 -13.79
N ILE A 99 10.86 -3.77 -14.77
CA ILE A 99 9.42 -3.56 -14.76
C ILE A 99 8.75 -4.92 -14.90
N GLU A 100 7.82 -5.21 -14.00
CA GLU A 100 7.02 -6.43 -14.03
C GLU A 100 5.63 -6.11 -13.45
N ASN A 101 4.56 -6.65 -14.04
CA ASN A 101 3.19 -6.49 -13.54
C ASN A 101 2.77 -5.03 -13.24
N ASN A 102 3.17 -4.09 -14.11
CA ASN A 102 2.92 -2.65 -13.94
C ASN A 102 3.54 -2.05 -12.65
N GLN A 103 4.63 -2.65 -12.18
CA GLN A 103 5.44 -2.14 -11.08
C GLN A 103 6.89 -2.01 -11.54
N PHE A 104 7.51 -0.89 -11.20
CA PHE A 104 8.94 -0.72 -11.27
C PHE A 104 9.56 -1.31 -10.00
N TRP A 105 10.51 -2.22 -10.13
CA TRP A 105 11.17 -2.82 -8.98
C TRP A 105 12.65 -2.44 -8.93
N ILE A 106 13.14 -2.22 -7.72
CA ILE A 106 14.55 -2.02 -7.38
C ILE A 106 14.95 -3.16 -6.45
N ASN A 107 16.01 -3.89 -6.79
CA ASN A 107 16.56 -4.97 -5.98
C ASN A 107 18.02 -4.69 -5.66
N TRP A 108 18.40 -4.84 -4.39
CA TRP A 108 19.79 -4.73 -3.96
C TRP A 108 20.12 -5.81 -2.93
N GLN A 109 21.42 -6.00 -2.69
CA GLN A 109 21.93 -6.97 -1.73
C GLN A 109 22.83 -6.26 -0.71
N HIS A 110 22.91 -6.83 0.49
CA HIS A 110 23.83 -6.38 1.54
C HIS A 110 24.39 -7.59 2.29
N GLU A 111 25.52 -7.42 2.97
CA GLU A 111 26.00 -8.40 3.95
C GLU A 111 25.18 -8.26 5.24
N LEU A 112 24.92 -9.39 5.92
CA LEU A 112 24.14 -9.43 7.15
C LEU A 112 24.83 -10.36 8.17
N ASN A 113 25.18 -9.81 9.33
CA ASN A 113 25.75 -10.43 10.51
C ASN A 113 24.97 -9.94 11.76
N PRO A 114 23.75 -10.43 11.97
CA PRO A 114 22.86 -9.91 13.01
C PRO A 114 23.31 -10.35 14.42
N PRO A 115 22.93 -9.61 15.47
CA PRO A 115 22.01 -8.47 15.45
C PRO A 115 22.70 -7.17 14.99
N GLU A 116 22.12 -6.51 13.99
CA GLU A 116 22.63 -5.24 13.47
C GLU A 116 21.54 -4.41 12.78
N ALA A 117 21.90 -3.20 12.36
CA ALA A 117 21.02 -2.29 11.67
C ALA A 117 21.67 -1.76 10.39
N HIS A 118 20.89 -1.66 9.32
CA HIS A 118 21.32 -1.12 8.04
C HIS A 118 20.46 0.09 7.67
N THR A 119 21.08 1.10 7.08
CA THR A 119 20.35 2.26 6.53
C THR A 119 20.62 2.35 5.05
N PHE A 120 19.57 2.15 4.26
CA PHE A 120 19.62 2.28 2.81
C PHE A 120 19.00 3.61 2.39
N VAL A 121 19.68 4.33 1.50
CA VAL A 121 19.16 5.55 0.89
C VAL A 121 18.91 5.27 -0.59
N LEU A 122 17.63 5.22 -0.96
CA LEU A 122 17.20 5.07 -2.34
C LEU A 122 16.91 6.47 -2.89
N LYS A 123 17.45 6.78 -4.07
CA LYS A 123 17.12 8.00 -4.82
C LYS A 123 16.63 7.63 -6.19
N TYR A 124 15.56 8.27 -6.64
CA TYR A 124 15.02 8.08 -7.98
C TYR A 124 14.23 9.31 -8.42
N ARG A 125 14.12 9.48 -9.74
CA ARG A 125 13.34 10.53 -10.39
C ARG A 125 12.03 9.95 -10.90
N VAL A 126 10.93 10.59 -10.55
CA VAL A 126 9.57 10.24 -11.00
C VAL A 126 9.16 11.20 -12.10
N LEU A 127 8.91 10.67 -13.30
CA LEU A 127 8.41 11.43 -14.44
C LEU A 127 6.88 11.29 -14.51
N GLY A 128 6.18 12.39 -14.74
CA GLY A 128 4.71 12.39 -14.80
C GLY A 128 4.03 11.99 -13.48
N GLY A 129 4.71 12.18 -12.34
CA GLY A 129 4.17 11.83 -11.03
C GLY A 129 3.21 12.86 -10.43
N LEU A 130 3.12 14.05 -11.01
CA LEU A 130 2.10 15.04 -10.67
C LEU A 130 0.84 14.77 -11.46
N GLN A 131 -0.31 14.75 -10.78
CA GLN A 131 -1.60 14.64 -11.46
C GLN A 131 -2.08 16.02 -11.85
N VAL A 132 -2.38 16.23 -13.13
CA VAL A 132 -2.75 17.53 -13.69
C VAL A 132 -4.18 17.47 -14.22
N ASP A 133 -5.05 18.33 -13.72
CA ASP A 133 -6.34 18.66 -14.31
C ASP A 133 -6.41 20.15 -14.70
N ASN A 134 -7.56 20.59 -15.22
CA ASN A 134 -7.74 21.94 -15.74
C ASN A 134 -7.54 23.05 -14.70
N GLU A 135 -7.81 22.77 -13.42
CA GLU A 135 -7.77 23.77 -12.35
C GLU A 135 -6.60 23.52 -11.40
N ASN A 136 -6.30 22.25 -11.15
CA ASN A 136 -5.46 21.79 -10.06
C ASN A 136 -4.38 20.83 -10.55
N THR A 137 -3.17 21.06 -10.04
CA THR A 137 -2.07 20.11 -10.10
C THR A 137 -1.82 19.59 -8.70
N GLN A 138 -1.64 18.28 -8.57
CA GLN A 138 -1.39 17.66 -7.27
C GLN A 138 -0.22 16.69 -7.28
N VAL A 139 0.60 16.80 -6.24
CA VAL A 139 1.39 15.67 -5.76
C VAL A 139 0.39 14.72 -5.12
N TYR A 140 0.28 13.49 -5.61
CA TYR A 140 -0.49 12.44 -4.94
C TYR A 140 0.31 11.15 -5.00
N TRP A 141 1.04 10.88 -3.92
CA TRP A 141 2.11 9.89 -3.90
C TRP A 141 1.95 8.90 -2.74
N LYS A 142 2.15 7.62 -3.03
CA LYS A 142 2.26 6.56 -2.04
C LYS A 142 3.68 6.55 -1.46
N ALA A 143 3.89 7.40 -0.47
CA ALA A 143 5.19 7.58 0.16
C ALA A 143 5.63 6.34 0.95
N ILE A 144 4.69 5.68 1.66
CA ILE A 144 4.95 4.41 2.34
C ILE A 144 4.09 3.31 1.72
N PHE A 145 4.73 2.23 1.25
CA PHE A 145 4.12 1.17 0.46
C PHE A 145 3.51 0.06 1.31
N ALA A 146 2.25 -0.33 1.07
CA ALA A 146 1.55 -1.37 1.85
C ALA A 146 2.18 -2.77 1.76
N ASP A 147 2.73 -3.15 0.60
CA ASP A 147 3.21 -4.51 0.35
C ASP A 147 4.55 -4.78 1.03
N ARG A 148 4.45 -5.16 2.30
CA ARG A 148 5.56 -5.57 3.15
C ARG A 148 5.07 -6.52 4.23
N LYS A 149 5.99 -7.32 4.77
CA LYS A 149 5.67 -8.30 5.81
C LYS A 149 5.99 -7.84 7.23
N ALA A 150 6.91 -6.88 7.39
CA ALA A 150 7.33 -6.34 8.69
C ALA A 150 6.78 -4.92 8.93
N PRO A 151 6.59 -4.51 10.18
CA PRO A 151 6.10 -3.17 10.52
C PRO A 151 7.19 -2.10 10.32
N ILE A 152 6.74 -0.85 10.17
CA ILE A 152 7.57 0.35 10.23
C ILE A 152 7.25 1.07 11.54
N GLN A 153 8.23 1.22 12.43
CA GLN A 153 7.98 1.80 13.75
C GLN A 153 7.71 3.31 13.70
N SER A 154 8.38 4.02 12.78
CA SER A 154 8.17 5.45 12.57
C SER A 154 8.30 5.83 11.11
N ALA A 155 7.53 6.82 10.65
CA ALA A 155 7.65 7.32 9.30
C ALA A 155 7.38 8.82 9.22
N LYS A 156 8.13 9.49 8.35
CA LYS A 156 7.96 10.90 8.03
C LYS A 156 8.08 11.12 6.54
N VAL A 157 7.16 11.88 5.98
CA VAL A 157 7.22 12.35 4.60
C VAL A 157 7.44 13.85 4.63
N ARG A 158 8.40 14.34 3.84
CA ARG A 158 8.58 15.77 3.57
C ARG A 158 8.36 16.01 2.09
N VAL A 159 7.62 17.07 1.77
CA VAL A 159 7.47 17.54 0.40
C VAL A 159 7.96 18.97 0.32
N GLN A 160 8.92 19.20 -0.57
CA GLN A 160 9.43 20.51 -0.93
C GLN A 160 8.89 20.91 -2.30
N LEU A 161 8.20 22.05 -2.35
CA LEU A 161 7.68 22.65 -3.56
C LEU A 161 8.62 23.74 -4.10
N PRO A 162 8.61 24.02 -5.41
CA PRO A 162 9.29 25.19 -5.97
C PRO A 162 8.82 26.49 -5.33
N GLU A 163 9.71 27.48 -5.27
CA GLU A 163 9.41 28.80 -4.70
C GLU A 163 8.20 29.49 -5.36
N LEU A 164 7.96 29.23 -6.66
CA LEU A 164 6.79 29.74 -7.39
C LEU A 164 5.44 29.30 -6.77
N LEU A 165 5.42 28.20 -6.02
CA LEU A 165 4.23 27.67 -5.32
C LEU A 165 4.12 28.15 -3.86
N ALA A 166 5.07 28.96 -3.38
CA ALA A 166 5.09 29.43 -1.99
C ALA A 166 3.77 30.11 -1.60
N GLY A 167 3.08 29.53 -0.61
CA GLY A 167 1.79 30.05 -0.13
C GLY A 167 0.63 29.94 -1.13
N LYS A 168 0.77 29.12 -2.19
CA LYS A 168 -0.27 28.87 -3.21
C LYS A 168 -0.97 27.52 -3.07
N VAL A 169 -0.52 26.68 -2.15
CA VAL A 169 -1.16 25.41 -1.81
C VAL A 169 -2.51 25.69 -1.14
N PHE A 170 -3.57 25.11 -1.67
CA PHE A 170 -4.92 25.23 -1.09
C PHE A 170 -5.37 23.96 -0.36
N SER A 171 -4.70 22.82 -0.55
CA SER A 171 -4.98 21.60 0.19
C SER A 171 -3.74 20.73 0.37
N PHE A 172 -3.57 20.17 1.57
CA PHE A 172 -2.58 19.14 1.87
C PHE A 172 -3.19 18.12 2.84
N LYS A 173 -3.15 16.84 2.50
CA LYS A 173 -3.84 15.74 3.21
C LYS A 173 -3.00 14.46 3.16
N ASN A 174 -3.31 13.52 4.03
CA ASN A 174 -2.79 12.16 3.99
C ASN A 174 -3.93 11.13 3.99
N PHE A 175 -3.65 9.94 3.46
CA PHE A 175 -4.56 8.80 3.43
C PHE A 175 -3.83 7.52 3.88
N GLY A 176 -4.60 6.50 4.27
CA GLY A 176 -4.08 5.29 4.87
C GLY A 176 -3.82 5.47 6.37
N THR A 177 -2.62 5.14 6.84
CA THR A 177 -2.24 5.29 8.25
C THR A 177 -2.33 6.74 8.71
N ALA A 178 -2.81 6.93 9.94
CA ALA A 178 -2.93 8.24 10.56
C ALA A 178 -1.57 8.95 10.64
N ALA A 179 -1.57 10.21 10.22
CA ALA A 179 -0.42 11.09 10.27
C ALA A 179 -0.85 12.52 10.61
N ILE A 180 0.05 13.28 11.25
CA ILE A 180 -0.11 14.72 11.45
C ILE A 180 0.47 15.40 10.22
N ALA A 181 -0.37 16.10 9.48
CA ALA A 181 0.03 16.95 8.36
C ALA A 181 0.28 18.38 8.85
N SER A 182 1.41 18.97 8.47
CA SER A 182 1.77 20.34 8.82
C SER A 182 2.47 21.05 7.67
N GLN A 183 2.30 22.37 7.61
CA GLN A 183 3.07 23.25 6.75
C GLN A 183 4.18 23.86 7.59
N VAL A 184 5.44 23.48 7.34
CA VAL A 184 6.59 23.97 8.10
C VAL A 184 6.95 25.40 7.68
N ASN A 185 6.84 25.69 6.39
CA ASN A 185 7.02 27.01 5.80
C ASN A 185 6.26 27.07 4.45
N PRO A 186 6.25 28.21 3.73
CA PRO A 186 5.49 28.36 2.49
C PRO A 186 5.76 27.31 1.39
N THR A 187 6.91 26.64 1.41
CA THR A 187 7.35 25.66 0.39
C THR A 187 7.55 24.24 0.93
N ASN A 188 7.49 24.03 2.25
CA ASN A 188 7.78 22.73 2.88
C ASN A 188 6.60 22.22 3.70
N PHE A 189 6.21 21.00 3.41
CA PHE A 189 5.12 20.28 4.08
C PHE A 189 5.65 19.00 4.68
N GLU A 190 5.14 18.63 5.85
CA GLU A 190 5.50 17.41 6.55
C GLU A 190 4.27 16.59 6.91
N PHE A 191 4.42 15.27 6.85
CA PHE A 191 3.43 14.28 7.27
C PHE A 191 4.12 13.28 8.16
N VAL A 192 3.76 13.25 9.45
CA VAL A 192 4.40 12.39 10.46
C VAL A 192 3.41 11.35 10.93
N ALA A 193 3.72 10.06 10.70
CA ALA A 193 2.86 8.97 11.17
C ALA A 193 2.73 9.00 12.70
N THR A 194 1.51 8.86 13.21
CA THR A 194 1.23 8.93 14.66
C THR A 194 1.35 7.59 15.36
N GLN A 195 1.55 6.52 14.61
CA GLN A 195 1.65 5.15 15.08
C GLN A 195 2.54 4.33 14.14
N PRO A 196 3.07 3.18 14.59
CA PRO A 196 3.72 2.22 13.71
C PRO A 196 2.80 1.83 12.53
N ILE A 197 3.35 1.78 11.33
CA ILE A 197 2.63 1.42 10.11
C ILE A 197 2.73 -0.09 9.92
N GLN A 198 1.61 -0.80 10.05
CA GLN A 198 1.57 -2.27 10.02
C GLN A 198 1.70 -2.83 8.59
N PRO A 199 2.07 -4.11 8.42
CA PRO A 199 1.97 -4.78 7.14
C PRO A 199 0.61 -4.55 6.47
N GLN A 200 0.60 -4.35 5.15
CA GLN A 200 -0.60 -4.02 4.36
C GLN A 200 -1.21 -2.62 4.60
N GLU A 201 -0.65 -1.82 5.50
CA GLU A 201 -1.01 -0.41 5.65
C GLU A 201 -0.03 0.49 4.89
N GLU A 202 -0.52 1.59 4.34
CA GLU A 202 0.24 2.57 3.57
C GLU A 202 0.08 3.98 4.11
N LEU A 203 0.96 4.87 3.71
CA LEU A 203 0.80 6.32 3.91
C LEU A 203 0.91 6.99 2.55
N GLU A 204 -0.22 7.49 2.06
CA GLU A 204 -0.28 8.33 0.87
C GLU A 204 -0.39 9.79 1.30
N ILE A 205 0.25 10.67 0.53
CA ILE A 205 0.17 12.13 0.72
C ILE A 205 -0.43 12.78 -0.50
N GLN A 206 -1.14 13.87 -0.29
CA GLN A 206 -1.69 14.70 -1.34
C GLN A 206 -1.39 16.17 -1.04
N ILE A 207 -0.85 16.90 -2.01
CA ILE A 207 -0.70 18.36 -1.97
C ILE A 207 -1.19 18.92 -3.28
N ALA A 208 -2.13 19.86 -3.23
CA ALA A 208 -2.77 20.44 -4.41
C ALA A 208 -2.56 21.96 -4.49
N PHE A 209 -2.25 22.42 -5.70
CA PHE A 209 -1.98 23.82 -6.04
C PHE A 209 -2.50 24.16 -7.45
N PRO A 210 -2.70 25.44 -7.79
CA PRO A 210 -3.26 25.83 -9.08
C PRO A 210 -2.41 25.38 -10.28
N SER A 211 -3.03 24.76 -11.29
CA SER A 211 -2.34 24.24 -12.48
C SER A 211 -1.63 25.33 -13.30
N ASN A 212 -2.19 26.54 -13.31
CA ASN A 212 -1.69 27.66 -14.12
C ASN A 212 -0.34 28.25 -13.65
N ILE A 213 0.18 27.81 -12.50
CA ILE A 213 1.46 28.32 -11.98
C ILE A 213 2.62 27.61 -12.68
N LEU A 214 2.59 26.27 -12.74
CA LEU A 214 3.62 25.49 -13.41
C LEU A 214 3.33 25.24 -14.90
N ASN A 215 2.06 25.34 -15.32
CA ASN A 215 1.63 25.14 -16.71
C ASN A 215 2.15 23.83 -17.32
N LEU A 216 2.06 22.75 -16.55
CA LEU A 216 2.55 21.43 -16.95
C LEU A 216 1.59 20.80 -17.96
N PRO A 217 2.10 20.04 -18.94
CA PRO A 217 1.25 19.16 -19.73
C PRO A 217 0.68 18.04 -18.84
N GLN A 218 -0.46 17.48 -19.25
CA GLN A 218 -0.94 16.26 -18.61
C GLN A 218 0.06 15.10 -18.85
N PRO A 219 0.42 14.32 -17.81
CA PRO A 219 1.17 13.08 -17.94
C PRO A 219 0.54 12.11 -18.93
N ARG A 220 1.36 11.26 -19.58
CA ARG A 220 0.89 10.31 -20.59
C ARG A 220 -0.16 9.34 -20.02
N TRP A 221 0.02 8.88 -18.78
CA TRP A 221 -0.95 8.00 -18.12
C TRP A 221 -2.33 8.66 -17.90
N GLN A 222 -2.42 10.00 -17.91
CA GLN A 222 -3.70 10.73 -17.84
C GLN A 222 -4.33 11.01 -19.20
N GLN A 223 -3.56 10.92 -20.29
CA GLN A 223 -4.05 11.18 -21.65
C GLN A 223 -4.87 10.00 -22.20
N GLY A 224 -4.76 8.82 -21.59
CA GLY A 224 -5.66 7.69 -21.81
C GLY A 224 -6.92 7.85 -20.95
N GLY A 225 -8.07 8.17 -21.57
CA GLY A 225 -9.37 7.97 -20.94
C GLY A 225 -9.56 6.52 -20.47
N PRO A 226 -10.54 6.23 -19.60
CA PRO A 226 -10.61 4.97 -18.85
C PRO A 226 -10.40 3.78 -19.79
N SER A 227 -9.41 2.93 -19.46
CA SER A 227 -9.23 1.64 -20.11
C SER A 227 -10.60 1.01 -20.28
N GLN A 228 -10.96 0.64 -21.51
CA GLN A 228 -12.20 -0.06 -21.79
C GLN A 228 -12.22 -1.36 -20.99
N THR A 229 -12.79 -1.32 -19.79
CA THR A 229 -13.40 -2.49 -19.18
C THR A 229 -14.50 -2.94 -20.13
N PRO A 230 -14.64 -4.24 -20.43
CA PRO A 230 -15.82 -4.75 -21.13
C PRO A 230 -17.08 -4.24 -20.40
N PRO A 231 -18.19 -4.00 -21.12
CA PRO A 231 -19.38 -3.41 -20.53
C PRO A 231 -20.02 -4.39 -19.55
N ASP A 232 -19.58 -4.37 -18.29
CA ASP A 232 -20.41 -4.77 -17.18
C ASP A 232 -21.34 -3.60 -16.87
N THR A 233 -22.61 -3.89 -17.06
CA THR A 233 -23.73 -2.97 -16.92
C THR A 233 -23.77 -2.35 -15.52
N THR A 234 -24.09 -1.06 -15.50
CA THR A 234 -24.77 -0.26 -14.45
C THR A 234 -23.90 0.52 -13.41
N PRO A 235 -24.37 1.68 -12.90
CA PRO A 235 -24.09 3.00 -13.49
C PRO A 235 -23.45 3.99 -12.50
N SER A 236 -23.08 5.14 -13.06
CA SER A 236 -22.50 6.34 -12.45
C SER A 236 -23.04 6.78 -11.08
N PHE A 237 -22.08 7.22 -10.26
CA PHE A 237 -22.22 7.97 -9.01
C PHE A 237 -23.14 9.18 -9.14
N LEU A 238 -24.43 9.02 -8.82
CA LEU A 238 -25.30 10.06 -8.27
C LEU A 238 -26.64 9.43 -7.91
N GLY A 239 -26.80 9.01 -6.66
CA GLY A 239 -28.12 8.89 -6.07
C GLY A 239 -28.28 7.97 -4.87
N TRP A 240 -28.55 8.60 -3.72
CA TRP A 240 -29.53 8.20 -2.71
C TRP A 240 -29.44 6.80 -2.06
N VAL A 241 -29.14 6.86 -0.75
CA VAL A 241 -29.80 6.13 0.34
C VAL A 241 -31.20 5.61 -0.02
N LEU A 242 -31.45 4.29 0.07
CA LEU A 242 -32.43 3.64 0.96
C LEU A 242 -32.56 2.13 0.63
N SER A 243 -32.95 1.37 1.65
CA SER A 243 -33.73 0.12 1.57
C SER A 243 -32.99 -1.23 1.60
N LEU A 244 -32.79 -1.64 2.85
CA LEU A 244 -32.90 -2.98 3.41
C LEU A 244 -33.89 -3.95 2.73
N LEU A 245 -33.49 -5.23 2.79
CA LEU A 245 -34.29 -6.48 2.87
C LEU A 245 -35.07 -6.92 1.61
N PHE A 246 -34.76 -8.13 1.10
CA PHE A 246 -35.61 -9.31 1.31
C PHE A 246 -34.92 -10.62 0.85
N GLN A 247 -35.31 -11.69 1.54
CA GLN A 247 -35.04 -13.13 1.38
C GLN A 247 -35.32 -13.60 -0.07
N GLY A 248 -34.85 -14.74 -0.62
CA GLY A 248 -34.52 -16.05 -0.08
C GLY A 248 -35.20 -17.12 -0.96
N VAL A 249 -34.46 -18.20 -1.26
CA VAL A 249 -34.93 -19.58 -1.55
C VAL A 249 -35.60 -19.94 -2.91
N THR A 250 -35.19 -21.13 -3.38
CA THR A 250 -35.75 -22.06 -4.40
C THR A 250 -35.19 -21.89 -5.83
N ARG A 251 -34.88 -22.94 -6.62
CA ARG A 251 -35.27 -24.37 -6.57
C ARG A 251 -34.32 -25.21 -7.45
N ARG A 252 -34.07 -26.45 -7.03
CA ARG A 252 -33.38 -27.54 -7.74
C ARG A 252 -34.31 -28.21 -8.79
N LEU A 253 -33.66 -28.85 -9.78
CA LEU A 253 -34.06 -30.03 -10.58
C LEU A 253 -35.06 -29.91 -11.75
N LYS A 254 -34.51 -30.05 -12.97
CA LYS A 254 -35.07 -30.73 -14.16
C LYS A 254 -33.93 -30.83 -15.19
N GLY A 255 -33.54 -31.93 -15.82
CA GLY A 255 -33.90 -33.34 -15.80
C GLY A 255 -32.86 -34.06 -16.69
N LEU A 256 -32.48 -35.27 -16.29
CA LEU A 256 -31.69 -36.22 -17.08
C LEU A 256 -32.36 -36.59 -18.41
N LEU A 257 -31.55 -37.13 -19.33
CA LEU A 257 -31.84 -37.79 -20.61
C LEU A 257 -31.77 -36.88 -21.85
N ASP A 258 -30.61 -36.84 -22.52
CA ASP A 258 -30.50 -37.61 -23.77
C ASP A 258 -29.04 -37.92 -24.18
N LYS A 259 -28.80 -39.21 -24.37
CA LYS A 259 -27.84 -39.89 -25.26
C LYS A 259 -26.33 -39.57 -25.22
N ALA A 260 -25.65 -40.45 -24.48
CA ALA A 260 -24.55 -41.23 -25.05
C ALA A 260 -25.11 -42.37 -25.93
N HIS A 261 -24.82 -42.39 -27.23
CA HIS A 261 -24.57 -43.61 -28.04
C HIS A 261 -24.17 -43.25 -29.48
N SER A 262 -22.87 -43.45 -29.79
CA SER A 262 -22.22 -43.65 -31.10
C SER A 262 -20.80 -43.09 -30.98
N ARG A 263 -19.71 -43.84 -30.85
CA ARG A 263 -19.37 -45.26 -30.94
C ARG A 263 -18.17 -45.51 -30.03
#